data_AF-G5DZS2-F1
#
_entry.id   AF-G5DZS2-F1
#
_cell.length_a   1.000
_cell.length_b   1.000
_cell.length_c   1.000
_cell.angle_alpha   90.00
_cell.angle_beta   90.00
_cell.angle_gamma   90.00
#
_symmetry.space_group_name_H-M   'P 1'
#
loop_
_entity.id
_entity.type
_entity.pdbx_description
1 polymer ?
#
loop_
_entity_poly.entity_id
_entity_poly.type
_entity_poly.pdbx_seq_one_letter_code
_entity_poly.pdbx_strand_id
1 'polypeptide(L)'
;MRDVQLLIAKKDEIEAQIKAYYEVLEDQKGVGMDGPLVDREGYPRADVDVYQVRTARHNIICLQNDHKAIMKEIEEALHRLHFGTVNTSNFQTLQNIAEVVKHSEG
;
A
#
# COMPACT_ATOMS: atom_id res chain seq x y z
N MET A 1 -14.85 -7.37 9.85
CA MET A 1 -13.61 -8.20 10.00
C MET A 1 -13.22 -8.90 8.71
N ARG A 2 -14.11 -9.67 8.05
CA ARG A 2 -13.82 -10.32 6.76
C ARG A 2 -13.30 -9.36 5.69
N ASP A 3 -13.84 -8.15 5.59
CA ASP A 3 -13.43 -7.18 4.56
C ASP A 3 -11.97 -6.71 4.74
N VAL A 4 -11.53 -6.47 5.98
CA VAL A 4 -10.14 -6.09 6.28
C VAL A 4 -9.19 -7.24 5.97
N GLN A 5 -9.58 -8.48 6.28
CA GLN A 5 -8.78 -9.66 5.96
C GLN A 5 -8.62 -9.86 4.45
N LEU A 6 -9.68 -9.60 3.66
CA LEU A 6 -9.60 -9.64 2.20
C LEU A 6 -8.65 -8.56 1.64
N LEU A 7 -8.69 -7.34 2.19
CA LEU A 7 -7.76 -6.27 1.79
C LEU A 7 -6.30 -6.62 2.13
N ILE A 8 -6.06 -7.22 3.29
CA ILE A 8 -4.72 -7.70 3.69
C ILE A 8 -4.22 -8.78 2.73
N ALA A 9 -5.06 -9.76 2.39
CA ALA A 9 -4.69 -10.80 1.44
C ALA A 9 -4.34 -10.23 0.05
N LYS A 10 -5.11 -9.24 -0.42
CA LYS A 10 -4.82 -8.53 -1.67
C LYS A 10 -3.51 -7.74 -1.60
N LYS A 11 -3.23 -7.10 -0.46
CA LYS A 11 -1.95 -6.41 -0.20
C LYS A 11 -0.78 -7.40 -0.27
N ASP A 12 -0.90 -8.57 0.35
CA ASP A 12 0.14 -9.62 0.33
C ASP A 12 0.39 -10.15 -1.10
N GLU A 13 -0.67 -10.32 -1.89
CA GLU A 13 -0.56 -10.73 -3.30
C GLU A 13 0.21 -9.68 -4.14
N ILE A 14 -0.10 -8.40 -3.95
CA ILE A 14 0.60 -7.31 -4.65
C ILE A 14 2.07 -7.25 -4.23
N GLU A 15 2.38 -7.39 -2.93
CA GLU A 15 3.75 -7.44 -2.43
C GLU A 15 4.54 -8.61 -3.03
N ALA A 16 3.91 -9.78 -3.17
CA ALA A 16 4.50 -10.94 -3.81
C ALA A 16 4.78 -10.68 -5.31
N GLN A 17 3.85 -10.04 -6.03
CA GLN A 17 4.05 -9.67 -7.44
C GLN A 17 5.17 -8.65 -7.61
N ILE A 18 5.22 -7.61 -6.76
CA ILE A 18 6.29 -6.61 -6.75
C ILE A 18 7.64 -7.30 -6.56
N LYS A 19 7.73 -8.21 -5.58
CA LYS A 19 8.95 -8.98 -5.32
C LYS A 19 9.39 -9.78 -6.54
N ALA A 20 8.47 -10.50 -7.18
CA ALA A 20 8.78 -11.27 -8.38
C ALA A 20 9.33 -10.39 -9.52
N TYR A 21 8.80 -9.17 -9.71
CA TYR A 21 9.36 -8.24 -10.71
C TYR A 21 10.73 -7.68 -10.31
N TYR A 22 11.00 -7.48 -9.02
CA TYR A 22 12.34 -7.11 -8.55
C TYR A 22 13.36 -8.23 -8.82
N GLU A 23 13.00 -9.49 -8.59
CA GLU A 23 13.85 -10.64 -8.94
C GLU A 23 14.20 -10.64 -10.44
N VAL A 24 13.21 -10.36 -11.31
CA VAL A 24 13.46 -10.18 -12.76
C VAL A 24 14.44 -9.05 -13.04
N LEU A 25 14.40 -7.93 -12.31
CA LEU A 25 15.33 -6.82 -12.51
C LEU A 25 16.74 -7.11 -11.99
N GLU A 26 16.89 -7.91 -10.93
CA GLU A 26 18.19 -8.34 -10.40
C GLU A 26 18.93 -9.22 -11.42
N ASP A 27 18.22 -10.11 -12.10
CA ASP A 27 18.76 -10.96 -13.17
C ASP A 27 19.29 -10.16 -14.37
N GLN A 28 18.77 -8.94 -14.58
CA GLN A 28 19.17 -8.02 -15.66
C GLN A 28 20.39 -7.18 -15.29
N LYS A 29 21.47 -7.84 -14.85
CA LYS A 29 22.76 -7.23 -14.47
C LYS A 29 22.64 -6.13 -13.39
N GLY A 30 21.61 -6.20 -12.55
CA GLY A 30 21.37 -5.21 -11.51
C GLY A 30 21.04 -3.81 -12.03
N VAL A 31 20.48 -3.67 -13.24
CA VAL A 31 20.05 -2.37 -13.78
C VAL A 31 18.99 -1.69 -12.89
N GLY A 32 18.25 -2.49 -12.10
CA GLY A 32 17.30 -2.00 -11.11
C GLY A 32 16.18 -1.15 -11.71
N MET A 33 15.57 -0.29 -10.90
CA MET A 33 14.46 0.59 -11.31
C MET A 33 14.91 1.84 -12.07
N ASP A 34 16.11 2.33 -11.81
CA ASP A 34 16.56 3.66 -12.28
C ASP A 34 17.79 3.60 -13.20
N GLY A 35 18.42 2.44 -13.34
CA GLY A 35 19.61 2.29 -14.17
C GLY A 35 19.34 2.63 -15.64
N PRO A 36 20.35 3.15 -16.36
CA PRO A 36 20.23 3.52 -17.77
C PRO A 36 19.99 2.28 -18.65
N LEU A 37 19.08 2.40 -19.62
CA LEU A 37 18.78 1.35 -20.62
C LEU A 37 19.49 1.57 -21.95
N VAL A 38 20.24 2.65 -22.06
CA VAL A 38 21.08 2.98 -23.21
C VAL A 38 22.54 2.97 -22.80
N ASP A 39 23.40 2.72 -23.78
CA ASP A 39 24.84 2.82 -23.65
C ASP A 39 25.32 4.28 -23.79
N ARG A 40 26.64 4.47 -23.91
CA ARG A 40 27.27 5.80 -24.02
C ARG A 40 27.05 6.46 -25.38
N GLU A 41 26.73 5.67 -26.40
CA GLU A 41 26.51 6.13 -27.78
C GLU A 41 25.02 6.40 -28.04
N GLY A 42 24.14 6.03 -27.09
CA GLY A 42 22.71 6.27 -27.13
C GLY A 42 21.91 5.09 -27.71
N TYR A 43 22.55 3.95 -27.93
CA TYR A 43 21.87 2.74 -28.41
C TYR A 43 21.33 1.90 -27.24
N PRO A 44 20.28 1.09 -27.46
CA PRO A 44 19.80 0.15 -26.46
C PRO A 44 20.93 -0.78 -26.00
N ARG A 45 21.05 -0.94 -24.70
CA ARG A 45 22.06 -1.84 -24.10
C ARG A 45 21.90 -3.26 -24.61
N ALA A 46 22.99 -3.84 -25.11
CA ALA A 46 23.02 -5.22 -25.60
C ALA A 46 23.23 -6.26 -24.49
N ASP A 47 23.64 -5.83 -23.29
CA ASP A 47 23.93 -6.70 -22.14
C ASP A 47 22.71 -7.00 -21.27
N VAL A 48 21.57 -6.36 -21.54
CA VAL A 48 20.30 -6.56 -20.81
C VAL A 48 19.13 -6.63 -21.79
N ASP A 49 18.07 -7.34 -21.40
CA ASP A 49 16.80 -7.28 -22.11
C ASP A 49 16.07 -5.98 -21.75
N VAL A 50 16.31 -4.94 -22.55
CA VAL A 50 15.69 -3.62 -22.39
C VAL A 50 14.15 -3.69 -22.37
N TYR A 51 13.55 -4.61 -23.12
CA TYR A 51 12.10 -4.75 -23.17
C TYR A 51 11.55 -5.34 -21.87
N GLN A 52 12.19 -6.39 -21.36
CA GLN A 52 11.82 -7.02 -20.10
C GLN A 52 11.98 -6.05 -18.94
N VAL A 53 13.10 -5.32 -18.88
CA VAL A 53 13.37 -4.32 -17.84
C VAL A 53 12.31 -3.23 -17.85
N ARG A 54 11.97 -2.68 -19.02
CA ARG A 54 10.95 -1.63 -19.14
C ARG A 54 9.58 -2.12 -18.68
N THR A 55 9.21 -3.35 -19.04
CA THR A 55 7.95 -3.97 -18.63
C THR A 55 7.90 -4.19 -17.12
N ALA A 56 8.96 -4.74 -16.54
CA ALA A 56 9.06 -4.96 -15.09
C ALA A 56 8.98 -3.63 -14.31
N ARG A 57 9.72 -2.60 -14.75
CA ARG A 57 9.65 -1.26 -14.13
C ARG A 57 8.25 -0.68 -14.17
N HIS A 58 7.58 -0.76 -15.32
CA HIS A 58 6.21 -0.27 -15.45
C HIS A 58 5.26 -0.99 -14.50
N ASN A 59 5.32 -2.32 -14.46
CA ASN A 59 4.46 -3.12 -13.60
C ASN A 59 4.70 -2.85 -12.11
N ILE A 60 5.97 -2.70 -11.69
CA ILE A 60 6.32 -2.32 -10.31
C ILE A 60 5.68 -0.99 -9.94
N ILE A 61 5.80 0.04 -10.80
CA ILE A 61 5.23 1.37 -10.53
C ILE A 61 3.70 1.30 -10.38
N CYS A 62 3.03 0.57 -11.27
CA CYS A 62 1.58 0.37 -11.20
C CYS A 62 1.18 -0.35 -9.90
N LEU A 63 1.84 -1.47 -9.59
CA LEU A 63 1.57 -2.24 -8.38
C LEU A 63 1.87 -1.47 -7.09
N GLN A 64 2.90 -0.62 -7.07
CA GLN A 64 3.20 0.23 -5.93
C GLN A 64 2.11 1.28 -5.70
N ASN A 65 1.53 1.83 -6.78
CA ASN A 65 0.38 2.73 -6.66
C ASN A 65 -0.85 2.01 -6.12
N ASP A 66 -1.12 0.79 -6.60
CA ASP A 66 -2.22 -0.05 -6.13
C ASP A 66 -2.03 -0.46 -4.66
N HIS A 67 -0.81 -0.82 -4.27
CA HIS A 67 -0.44 -1.12 -2.88
C HIS A 67 -0.73 0.07 -1.98
N LYS A 68 -0.32 1.27 -2.38
CA LYS A 68 -0.59 2.51 -1.64
C LYS A 68 -2.09 2.77 -1.49
N ALA A 69 -2.88 2.52 -2.54
CA ALA A 69 -4.33 2.66 -2.48
C ALA A 69 -4.96 1.66 -1.48
N ILE A 70 -4.56 0.39 -1.54
CA ILE A 70 -5.07 -0.66 -0.64
C ILE A 70 -4.66 -0.40 0.81
N MET A 71 -3.43 0.07 1.06
CA MET A 71 -2.99 0.42 2.41
C MET A 71 -3.86 1.52 3.01
N LYS A 72 -4.26 2.51 2.21
CA LYS A 72 -5.20 3.54 2.63
C LYS A 72 -6.59 2.96 2.94
N GLU A 73 -7.10 2.07 2.09
CA GLU A 73 -8.38 1.38 2.34
C GLU A 73 -8.37 0.55 3.63
N ILE A 74 -7.24 -0.13 3.92
CA ILE A 74 -7.03 -0.87 5.17
C ILE A 74 -7.07 0.07 6.37
N GLU A 75 -6.33 1.18 6.31
CA GLU A 75 -6.30 2.20 7.37
C GLU A 75 -7.72 2.72 7.68
N GLU A 76 -8.46 3.12 6.65
CA GLU A 76 -9.84 3.61 6.80
C GLU A 76 -10.77 2.52 7.36
N ALA A 77 -10.63 1.28 6.92
CA ALA A 77 -11.43 0.17 7.42
C ALA A 77 -11.14 -0.14 8.89
N LEU A 78 -9.88 -0.06 9.31
CA LEU A 78 -9.48 -0.19 10.72
C LEU A 78 -10.03 0.96 11.56
N HIS A 79 -9.92 2.21 11.10
CA HIS A 79 -10.53 3.36 11.76
C HIS A 79 -12.05 3.17 11.92
N ARG A 80 -12.77 2.72 10.88
CA ARG A 80 -14.21 2.43 10.99
C ARG A 80 -14.52 1.33 12.00
N LEU A 81 -13.70 0.31 12.14
CA LEU A 81 -13.92 -0.72 13.16
C LEU A 81 -13.73 -0.18 14.59
N HIS A 82 -12.70 0.64 14.79
CA HIS A 82 -12.38 1.23 16.09
C HIS A 82 -13.37 2.32 16.52
N PHE A 83 -13.81 3.18 15.59
CA PHE A 83 -14.68 4.33 15.90
C PHE A 83 -16.15 4.11 15.53
N GLY A 84 -16.45 3.26 14.54
CA GLY A 84 -17.80 3.00 14.04
C GLY A 84 -18.61 2.01 14.87
N THR A 85 -18.02 1.41 15.90
CA THR A 85 -18.78 0.64 16.88
C THR A 85 -19.30 1.59 17.95
N VAL A 86 -20.46 2.22 17.72
CA VAL A 86 -21.24 2.82 18.82
C VAL A 86 -21.79 1.65 19.63
N ASN A 87 -20.99 1.14 20.56
CA ASN A 87 -21.48 0.23 21.59
C ASN A 87 -22.16 1.05 22.70
N THR A 88 -23.12 0.44 23.40
CA THR A 88 -23.82 1.04 24.54
C THR A 88 -22.85 1.67 25.54
N SER A 89 -21.67 1.08 25.73
CA SER A 89 -20.58 1.62 26.57
C SER A 89 -20.05 2.99 26.11
N ASN A 90 -19.87 3.19 24.80
CA ASN A 90 -19.35 4.44 24.24
C ASN A 90 -20.44 5.53 24.28
N PHE A 91 -21.70 5.14 24.05
CA PHE A 91 -22.86 6.03 24.20
C PHE A 91 -23.05 6.46 25.67
N GLN A 92 -22.96 5.54 26.62
CA GLN A 92 -23.05 5.82 28.05
C GLN A 92 -21.92 6.75 28.50
N THR A 93 -20.71 6.54 27.97
CA THR A 93 -19.55 7.39 28.28
C THR A 93 -19.75 8.82 27.78
N LEU A 94 -20.29 9.01 26.57
CA LEU A 94 -20.63 10.34 26.05
C LEU A 94 -21.75 11.02 26.85
N GLN A 95 -22.76 10.27 27.31
CA GLN A 95 -23.79 10.79 28.21
C GLN A 95 -23.21 11.23 29.56
N ASN A 96 -22.35 10.41 30.16
CA ASN A 96 -21.72 10.71 31.44
C ASN A 96 -20.81 11.95 31.35
N ILE A 97 -20.06 12.11 30.25
CA ILE A 97 -19.23 13.31 30.02
C ILE A 97 -20.13 14.55 29.87
N ALA A 98 -21.22 14.45 29.11
CA ALA A 98 -22.17 15.55 28.94
C ALA A 98 -22.84 15.96 30.27
N GLU A 99 -23.11 15.00 31.16
CA GLU A 99 -23.59 15.28 32.52
C GLU A 99 -22.56 16.02 33.36
N VAL A 100 -21.29 15.57 33.39
CA VAL A 100 -20.24 16.23 34.19
C VAL A 100 -20.01 17.67 33.74
N VAL A 101 -20.03 17.94 32.43
CA VAL A 101 -19.86 19.30 31.89
C VAL A 101 -21.01 20.23 32.34
N LYS A 102 -22.25 19.75 32.37
CA LYS A 102 -23.41 20.54 32.84
C LYS A 102 -23.34 20.95 34.31
N HIS A 103 -22.63 20.19 35.13
CA HIS A 103 -22.49 20.48 36.57
C HIS A 103 -21.20 21.25 36.91
N SER A 104 -20.30 21.44 35.93
CA SER A 104 -19.01 22.12 36.11
C SER A 104 -19.04 23.61 35.76
N GLU A 105 -20.12 24.13 35.18
CA GLU A 105 -20.33 25.57 35.06
C GLU A 105 -20.98 26.10 36.34
N GLY A 106 -20.15 26.47 37.31
CA GLY A 106 -20.49 27.09 38.58
C GLY A 106 -19.32 27.91 39.12
#